data_AF-A0A7C3D3R8-F1
#
_entry.id   AF-A0A7C3D3R8-F1
#
_cell.length_a   1.000
_cell.length_b   1.000
_cell.length_c   1.000
_cell.angle_alpha   90.00
_cell.angle_beta   90.00
_cell.angle_gamma   90.00
#
_symmetry.space_group_name_H-M   'P 1'
#
loop_
_entity.id
_entity.type
_entity.pdbx_description
1 polymer ?
#
loop_
_entity_poly.entity_id
_entity_poly.type
_entity_poly.pdbx_seq_one_letter_code
_entity_poly.pdbx_strand_id
1 'polypeptide(L)' 'MRTSLNIDDDVLFEVMKSTGKKNRSEAIRIALSSYLKQQRKNKILALRGKVDLEDNWQKLRELDMSK' A
#
# COMPACT_ATOMS: atom_id res chain seq x y z
N MET A 1 -0.02 -19.92 -8.79
CA MET A 1 -0.99 -20.86 -8.20
C MET A 1 -2.38 -20.44 -8.64
N ARG A 2 -3.20 -21.37 -9.15
CA ARG A 2 -4.60 -21.11 -9.51
C ARG A 2 -5.45 -21.55 -8.32
N THR A 3 -6.36 -20.68 -7.90
CA THR A 3 -7.26 -20.91 -6.77
C THR A 3 -8.66 -20.49 -7.22
N SER A 4 -9.66 -21.31 -6.91
CA SER A 4 -11.07 -20.98 -7.15
C SER A 4 -11.62 -20.31 -5.90
N LEU A 5 -12.19 -19.12 -6.06
CA LEU A 5 -12.81 -18.34 -4.98
C LEU A 5 -14.18 -17.86 -5.48
N ASN A 6 -15.20 -17.96 -4.64
CA ASN A 6 -16.51 -17.39 -4.95
C ASN A 6 -16.54 -15.92 -4.52
N ILE A 7 -16.90 -15.03 -5.43
CA ILE A 7 -16.95 -13.57 -5.24
C ILE A 7 -18.18 -13.08 -6.00
N ASP A 8 -18.91 -12.12 -5.43
CA ASP A 8 -20.01 -11.45 -6.13
C ASP A 8 -19.54 -10.83 -7.44
N ASP A 9 -20.29 -11.08 -8.52
CA ASP A 9 -19.94 -10.61 -9.85
C ASP A 9 -19.95 -9.07 -9.93
N ASP A 10 -20.82 -8.40 -9.17
CA ASP A 10 -20.90 -6.94 -9.11
C ASP A 10 -19.61 -6.34 -8.53
N VAL A 11 -19.13 -6.90 -7.42
CA VAL A 11 -17.87 -6.50 -6.78
C VAL A 11 -16.69 -6.73 -7.72
N LEU A 12 -16.66 -7.88 -8.41
CA LEU A 12 -15.62 -8.19 -9.37
C LEU A 12 -15.63 -7.21 -10.55
N PHE A 13 -16.81 -6.82 -11.04
CA PHE A 13 -16.95 -5.85 -12.11
C PHE A 13 -16.46 -4.46 -11.69
N GLU A 14 -16.77 -4.01 -10.49
CA GLU A 14 -16.24 -2.76 -9.94
C GLU A 14 -14.71 -2.79 -9.79
N VAL A 15 -14.15 -3.91 -9.32
CA VAL A 15 -12.69 -4.09 -9.23
C VAL A 15 -12.05 -4.07 -10.62
N MET A 16 -12.67 -4.71 -11.62
CA MET A 16 -12.18 -4.68 -13.00
C MET A 16 -12.26 -3.28 -13.60
N LYS A 17 -13.36 -2.54 -13.36
CA LYS A 17 -13.55 -1.16 -13.82
C LYS A 17 -12.54 -0.20 -13.18
N SER A 18 -12.33 -0.31 -11.88
CA SER A 18 -11.37 0.53 -11.14
C SER A 18 -9.91 0.23 -11.50
N THR A 19 -9.57 -1.03 -11.82
CA THR A 19 -8.22 -1.40 -12.25
C THR A 19 -7.99 -1.25 -13.76
N GLY A 20 -9.05 -1.07 -14.55
CA GLY A 20 -9.00 -1.00 -16.02
C GLY A 20 -8.63 -2.33 -16.69
N LYS A 21 -8.74 -3.46 -15.97
CA LYS A 21 -8.30 -4.78 -16.46
C LYS A 21 -9.46 -5.62 -16.97
N LYS A 22 -9.28 -6.23 -18.14
CA LYS A 22 -10.25 -7.17 -18.75
C LYS A 22 -10.19 -8.58 -18.15
N ASN A 23 -9.09 -8.92 -17.47
CA ASN A 23 -8.91 -10.22 -16.84
C ASN A 23 -9.25 -10.16 -15.34
N ARG A 24 -10.23 -10.96 -14.92
CA ARG A 24 -10.69 -11.11 -13.52
C ARG A 24 -9.53 -11.36 -12.55
N SER A 25 -8.66 -12.33 -12.86
CA SER A 25 -7.53 -12.71 -12.01
C SER A 25 -6.49 -11.61 -11.87
N GLU A 26 -6.24 -10.86 -12.95
CA GLU A 26 -5.28 -9.75 -12.94
C GLU A 26 -5.82 -8.57 -12.12
N ALA A 27 -7.10 -8.24 -12.29
CA ALA A 27 -7.79 -7.21 -11.51
C ALA A 27 -7.71 -7.49 -10.01
N ILE A 28 -8.04 -8.73 -9.60
CA ILE A 28 -7.94 -9.17 -8.20
C ILE A 28 -6.50 -9.07 -7.68
N ARG A 29 -5.52 -9.52 -8.47
CA ARG A 29 -4.10 -9.47 -8.07
C ARG A 29 -3.63 -8.04 -7.81
N ILE A 30 -4.04 -7.08 -8.65
CA ILE A 30 -3.72 -5.66 -8.47
C ILE A 30 -4.42 -5.11 -7.23
N ALA A 31 -5.72 -5.38 -7.06
CA ALA A 31 -6.50 -4.93 -5.92
C ALA A 31 -5.89 -5.40 -4.58
N LEU A 32 -5.56 -6.68 -4.47
CA LEU A 32 -4.94 -7.25 -3.27
C LEU A 32 -3.54 -6.68 -3.01
N SER A 33 -2.73 -6.50 -4.05
CA SER A 33 -1.39 -5.89 -3.93
C SER A 33 -1.49 -4.45 -3.41
N SER A 34 -2.40 -3.66 -3.97
CA SER A 34 -2.68 -2.28 -3.54
C SER A 34 -3.20 -2.23 -2.10
N TYR A 35 -4.12 -3.12 -1.74
CA TYR A 35 -4.64 -3.23 -0.37
C TYR A 35 -3.52 -3.51 0.64
N LEU A 36 -2.64 -4.48 0.36
CA LEU A 36 -1.51 -4.79 1.23
C LEU A 36 -0.54 -3.62 1.36
N LYS A 37 -0.27 -2.90 0.27
CA LYS A 37 0.55 -1.67 0.31
C LYS A 37 -0.10 -0.61 1.18
N GLN A 38 -1.40 -0.39 1.05
CA GLN A 38 -2.13 0.57 1.87
C GLN A 38 -2.10 0.19 3.35
N GLN A 39 -2.28 -1.10 3.67
CA GLN A 39 -2.21 -1.55 5.05
C GLN A 39 -0.83 -1.34 5.68
N ARG A 40 0.25 -1.53 4.93
CA ARG A 40 1.61 -1.19 5.40
C ARG A 40 1.76 0.30 5.70
N LYS A 41 1.24 1.18 4.83
CA LYS A 41 1.23 2.62 5.08
C LYS A 41 0.43 2.98 6.33
N ASN A 42 -0.76 2.40 6.49
CA ASN A 42 -1.60 2.63 7.65
C ASN A 42 -0.91 2.21 8.96
N LYS A 43 -0.17 1.09 8.95
CA LYS A 43 0.64 0.66 10.10
C LYS A 43 1.70 1.70 10.47
N ILE A 44 2.40 2.26 9.48
CA ILE A 44 3.39 3.32 9.71
C ILE A 44 2.70 4.58 10.27
N LEU A 45 1.58 4.99 9.68
CA LEU A 45 0.81 6.14 10.18
C LEU A 45 0.30 5.93 11.61
N ALA A 46 -0.07 4.71 11.98
CA ALA A 46 -0.51 4.37 13.34
C ALA A 46 0.61 4.46 14.40
N LEU A 47 1.88 4.52 13.97
CA LEU A 47 3.03 4.76 14.84
C LEU A 47 3.29 6.26 15.06
N ARG A 48 2.59 7.15 14.37
CA ARG A 48 2.71 8.60 14.56
C ARG A 48 2.40 8.97 16.02
N GLY A 49 3.33 9.67 16.67
CA GLY A 49 3.21 10.07 18.08
C GLY A 49 3.53 8.97 19.09
N LYS A 50 3.89 7.76 18.64
CA LYS A 50 4.36 6.66 19.51
C LYS A 50 5.87 6.42 19.41
N VAL A 51 6.49 6.92 18.35
CA VAL A 51 7.94 6.80 18.12
C VAL A 51 8.60 8.02 18.71
N ASP A 52 9.51 7.79 19.65
CA ASP A 52 10.42 8.82 20.14
C ASP A 52 11.48 9.04 19.06
N LEU A 53 11.50 10.24 18.50
CA LEU A 53 12.45 10.65 17.46
C LEU A 53 13.30 11.77 18.05
N GLU A 54 14.61 11.55 18.08
CA GLU A 54 15.55 12.58 18.52
C GLU A 54 15.44 13.81 17.59
N ASP A 55 15.30 15.00 18.17
CA ASP A 55 15.20 16.27 17.44
C ASP A 55 16.60 16.77 17.00
N ASN A 56 17.35 15.91 16.31
CA ASN A 56 18.73 16.17 15.87
C ASN A 56 18.84 16.41 14.35
N TRP A 57 17.71 16.64 13.67
CA TRP A 57 17.64 16.72 12.20
C TRP A 57 18.51 17.83 11.60
N GLN A 58 18.72 18.93 12.33
CA GLN A 58 19.59 20.04 11.90
C GLN A 58 21.05 19.60 11.79
N LYS A 59 21.55 18.86 12.79
CA LYS A 59 22.91 18.30 12.79
C LYS A 59 23.08 17.28 11.67
N LEU A 60 22.08 16.43 11.45
CA LEU A 60 22.08 15.47 10.34
C LEU A 60 22.12 16.16 8.97
N ARG A 61 21.43 17.30 8.82
CA ARG A 61 21.44 18.09 7.59
C ARG A 61 22.78 18.79 7.34
N GLU A 62 23.42 19.32 8.37
CA GLU A 62 24.75 19.92 8.26
C GLU A 62 25.80 18.90 7.81
N LEU A 63 25.75 17.67 8.34
CA LEU A 63 26.61 16.56 7.94
C LEU A 63 26.46 16.23 6.44
N ASP A 64 25.25 16.16 5.92
CA ASP A 64 24.99 15.87 4.50
C ASP A 64 25.51 16.98 3.56
N MET A 65 25.42 18.24 3.97
CA MET A 65 25.88 19.39 3.17
C MET A 65 27.39 19.62 3.22
N SER A 66 28.08 19.03 4.20
CA SER A 66 29.54 19.08 4.35
C SER A 66 30.29 18.02 3.53
N LYS A 67 29.57 17.19 2.77
CA LYS A 67 30.10 16.17 1.85
C LYS A 67 30.11 16.69 0.41
#